data_AF-A0A926BVR9-F1
#
_entry.id   AF-A0A926BVR9-F1
#
_cell.length_a   1.000
_cell.length_b   1.000
_cell.length_c   1.000
_cell.angle_alpha   90.00
_cell.angle_beta   90.00
_cell.angle_gamma   90.00
#
_symmetry.space_group_name_H-M   'P 1'
#
loop_
_entity.id
_entity.type
_entity.pdbx_description
1 polymer ?
#
loop_
_entity_poly.entity_id
_entity_poly.type
_entity_poly.pdbx_seq_one_letter_code
_entity_poly.pdbx_strand_id
1 'polypeptide(L)'
;PEKRVGYIGNCRADGQDPIRYVYEYFSMQDNCSKRYRHYADTLDAVIKRAGARIQVLLAGHDHCLQLLFDPTRGCDNCPKVMVISGAGSKRARVKSPAPPSVYTHPLNDNVNQGESPPGFVVGKFHDGRLKLEFVDGRTGAKLDMGGRTTFDVDESGSLVDAR
;
A
#
# COMPACT_ATOMS: atom_id res chain seq x y z
N PRO A 1 -27.84 -10.01 -5.99
CA PRO A 1 -26.51 -10.35 -5.43
C PRO A 1 -25.41 -9.57 -6.16
N GLU A 2 -24.83 -8.55 -5.51
CA GLU A 2 -23.69 -7.81 -6.05
C GLU A 2 -22.50 -8.75 -6.27
N LYS A 3 -22.00 -8.80 -7.51
CA LYS A 3 -20.75 -9.51 -7.83
C LYS A 3 -19.61 -8.79 -7.13
N ARG A 4 -19.11 -9.36 -6.04
CA ARG A 4 -17.80 -8.99 -5.46
C ARG A 4 -16.74 -9.28 -6.51
N VAL A 5 -16.14 -8.24 -7.09
CA VAL A 5 -15.05 -8.37 -8.05
C VAL A 5 -13.80 -8.83 -7.28
N GLY A 6 -13.40 -10.09 -7.47
CA GLY A 6 -12.09 -10.59 -7.05
C GLY A 6 -11.04 -10.18 -8.08
N TYR A 7 -9.98 -9.51 -7.65
CA TYR A 7 -8.88 -9.14 -8.54
C TYR A 7 -7.94 -10.34 -8.75
N ILE A 8 -7.69 -10.65 -10.02
CA ILE A 8 -6.81 -11.72 -10.49
C ILE A 8 -5.37 -11.19 -10.48
N GLY A 9 -4.48 -11.89 -9.78
CA GLY A 9 -3.04 -11.70 -9.85
C GLY A 9 -2.41 -12.71 -10.81
N ASN A 10 -1.85 -12.27 -11.94
CA ASN A 10 -1.35 -13.18 -12.97
C ASN A 10 0.18 -13.15 -13.09
N CYS A 11 0.87 -14.13 -12.48
CA CYS A 11 2.13 -14.67 -13.01
C CYS A 11 1.96 -16.09 -13.60
N ARG A 12 0.73 -16.62 -13.81
CA ARG A 12 0.38 -17.79 -14.66
C ARG A 12 -1.15 -17.95 -14.76
N ALA A 13 -1.63 -18.67 -15.78
CA ALA A 13 -3.04 -18.80 -16.20
C ALA A 13 -4.05 -19.07 -15.07
N ASP A 14 -5.26 -18.51 -15.23
CA ASP A 14 -6.36 -18.47 -14.26
C ASP A 14 -6.54 -19.76 -13.45
N GLY A 15 -6.51 -19.64 -12.11
CA GLY A 15 -7.19 -20.60 -11.22
C GLY A 15 -6.37 -21.34 -10.15
N GLN A 16 -5.11 -20.99 -9.85
CA GLN A 16 -4.30 -21.81 -8.92
C GLN A 16 -3.47 -21.11 -7.81
N ASP A 17 -3.73 -19.86 -7.41
CA ASP A 17 -3.24 -19.40 -6.08
C ASP A 17 -3.88 -18.07 -5.61
N PRO A 18 -4.83 -18.08 -4.65
CA PRO A 18 -5.44 -16.87 -4.12
C PRO A 18 -4.65 -16.19 -2.98
N ILE A 19 -3.50 -16.71 -2.53
CA ILE A 19 -2.80 -16.25 -1.31
C ILE A 19 -1.36 -15.78 -1.59
N ARG A 20 -1.09 -15.17 -2.74
CA ARG A 20 0.21 -14.48 -3.00
C ARG A 20 0.13 -12.97 -3.17
N TYR A 21 -1.08 -12.44 -3.18
CA TYR A 21 -1.32 -11.00 -3.32
C TYR A 21 -0.98 -10.17 -2.06
N VAL A 22 -0.75 -10.84 -0.92
CA VAL A 22 -0.56 -10.21 0.39
C VAL A 22 0.91 -9.91 0.70
N TYR A 23 1.86 -10.59 0.04
CA TYR A 23 3.27 -10.59 0.47
C TYR A 23 4.26 -9.90 -0.46
N GLU A 24 3.79 -9.30 -1.56
CA GLU A 24 4.70 -8.77 -2.57
C GLU A 24 4.74 -7.25 -2.55
N TYR A 25 5.93 -6.75 -2.20
CA TYR A 25 6.36 -5.36 -2.04
C TYR A 25 6.29 -4.49 -3.31
N PHE A 26 5.85 -5.09 -4.42
CA PHE A 26 5.81 -4.53 -5.77
C PHE A 26 4.57 -5.04 -6.47
N SER A 27 4.16 -4.39 -7.56
CA SER A 27 3.03 -4.88 -8.35
C SER A 27 3.32 -6.34 -8.79
N MET A 28 2.31 -7.21 -8.89
CA MET A 28 2.54 -8.60 -9.30
C MET A 28 3.22 -8.72 -10.68
N GLN A 29 3.10 -7.70 -11.55
CA GLN A 29 3.83 -7.65 -12.82
C GLN A 29 5.36 -7.54 -12.62
N ASP A 30 5.78 -6.92 -11.53
CA ASP A 30 7.19 -6.75 -11.18
C ASP A 30 7.79 -8.11 -10.76
N ASN A 31 7.08 -8.96 -10.01
CA ASN A 31 7.62 -10.27 -9.64
C ASN A 31 7.66 -11.29 -10.79
N CYS A 32 6.90 -11.08 -11.85
CA CYS A 32 6.99 -11.93 -13.04
C CYS A 32 8.28 -11.65 -13.86
N SER A 33 8.95 -10.50 -13.65
CA SER A 33 10.15 -10.10 -14.38
C SER A 33 11.43 -10.37 -13.58
N LYS A 34 12.43 -11.01 -14.21
CA LYS A 34 13.77 -11.19 -13.60
C LYS A 34 14.39 -9.86 -13.16
N ARG A 35 14.20 -8.78 -13.94
CA ARG A 35 14.78 -7.47 -13.68
C ARG A 35 14.26 -6.85 -12.37
N TYR A 36 12.97 -6.96 -12.13
CA TYR A 36 12.32 -6.37 -10.95
C TYR A 36 12.57 -7.19 -9.69
N ARG A 37 12.65 -8.52 -9.80
CA ARG A 37 13.14 -9.35 -8.69
C ARG A 37 14.56 -8.96 -8.26
N HIS A 38 15.48 -8.76 -9.22
CA HIS A 38 16.81 -8.25 -8.89
C HIS A 38 16.79 -6.88 -8.22
N TYR A 39 15.89 -5.99 -8.64
CA TYR A 39 15.70 -4.69 -7.98
C TYR A 39 15.22 -4.85 -6.54
N ALA A 40 14.20 -5.68 -6.29
CA ALA A 40 13.67 -5.96 -4.96
C ALA A 40 14.72 -6.59 -4.04
N ASP A 41 15.45 -7.60 -4.53
CA ASP A 41 16.52 -8.27 -3.78
C ASP A 41 17.66 -7.30 -3.43
N THR A 42 18.03 -6.44 -4.40
CA THR A 42 19.08 -5.42 -4.18
C THR A 42 18.62 -4.39 -3.16
N LEU A 43 17.38 -3.92 -3.24
CA LEU A 43 16.83 -2.97 -2.28
C LEU A 43 16.79 -3.59 -0.87
N ASP A 44 16.31 -4.82 -0.73
CA ASP A 44 16.26 -5.54 0.55
C ASP A 44 17.67 -5.74 1.13
N ALA A 45 18.66 -6.07 0.30
CA ALA A 45 20.07 -6.17 0.71
C ALA A 45 20.64 -4.82 1.18
N VAL A 46 20.33 -3.73 0.49
CA VAL A 46 20.74 -2.36 0.89
C VAL A 46 20.13 -2.00 2.24
N ILE A 47 18.83 -2.24 2.43
CA ILE A 47 18.12 -1.97 3.68
C ILE A 47 18.75 -2.75 4.83
N LYS A 48 18.98 -4.07 4.65
CA LYS A 48 19.61 -4.91 5.66
C LYS A 48 21.03 -4.45 5.99
N ARG A 49 21.81 -4.04 4.99
CA ARG A 49 23.19 -3.56 5.17
C ARG A 49 23.25 -2.17 5.83
N ALA A 50 22.26 -1.32 5.61
CA ALA A 50 22.26 0.03 6.16
C ALA A 50 22.31 0.04 7.69
N GLY A 51 21.81 -1.02 8.36
CA GLY A 51 21.74 -1.12 9.82
C GLY A 51 20.80 -0.11 10.49
N ALA A 52 20.27 0.84 9.71
CA ALA A 52 19.26 1.79 10.11
C ALA A 52 17.86 1.18 9.93
N ARG A 53 16.97 1.48 10.88
CA ARG A 53 15.56 1.12 10.77
C ARG A 53 14.88 2.03 9.76
N ILE A 54 14.10 1.44 8.86
CA ILE A 54 13.23 2.18 7.94
C ILE A 54 11.79 1.99 8.39
N GLN A 55 11.13 3.06 8.83
CA GLN A 55 9.76 2.99 9.36
C GLN A 55 8.72 2.87 8.23
N VAL A 56 8.90 3.64 7.16
CA VAL A 56 7.94 3.74 6.05
C VAL A 56 8.67 3.75 4.72
N LEU A 57 8.14 3.04 3.73
CA LEU A 57 8.45 3.29 2.32
C LEU A 57 7.35 4.08 1.64
N LEU A 58 7.73 5.06 0.83
CA LEU A 58 6.82 5.84 0.01
C LEU A 58 7.12 5.60 -1.47
N ALA A 59 6.07 5.33 -2.24
CA ALA A 59 6.14 5.10 -3.68
C ALA A 59 5.07 5.92 -4.42
N GLY A 60 5.36 6.26 -5.68
CA GLY A 60 4.43 6.91 -6.61
C GLY A 60 3.94 5.89 -7.63
N HIS A 61 4.65 5.76 -8.76
CA HIS A 61 4.50 4.79 -9.87
C HIS A 61 3.10 4.25 -10.17
N ASP A 62 2.58 3.38 -9.30
CA ASP A 62 1.22 2.86 -9.39
C ASP A 62 0.23 4.02 -9.22
N HIS A 63 -0.65 4.20 -10.22
CA HIS A 63 -1.61 5.30 -10.28
C HIS A 63 -2.76 5.16 -9.25
N CYS A 64 -2.44 5.03 -7.97
CA CYS A 64 -3.40 4.75 -6.92
C CYS A 64 -2.93 5.27 -5.55
N LEU A 65 -3.85 5.24 -4.59
CA LEU A 65 -3.61 5.50 -3.17
C LEU A 65 -3.82 4.21 -2.39
N GLN A 66 -2.78 3.71 -1.72
CA GLN A 66 -2.84 2.49 -0.92
C GLN A 66 -1.86 2.55 0.26
N LEU A 67 -2.20 1.89 1.37
CA LEU A 67 -1.25 1.57 2.43
C LEU A 67 -1.26 0.05 2.67
N LEU A 68 -0.07 -0.53 2.72
CA LEU A 68 0.17 -1.92 3.06
C LEU A 68 0.90 -2.00 4.40
N PHE A 69 0.47 -2.90 5.26
CA PHE A 69 1.09 -3.14 6.56
C PHE A 69 1.34 -4.63 6.80
N ASP A 70 2.62 -5.01 6.90
CA ASP A 70 3.05 -6.37 7.21
C ASP A 70 3.82 -6.41 8.56
N PRO A 71 3.11 -6.61 9.69
CA PRO A 71 3.75 -6.72 11.00
C PRO A 71 4.58 -7.99 11.17
N THR A 72 4.35 -9.01 10.32
CA THR A 72 4.97 -10.34 10.44
C THR A 72 6.35 -10.42 9.80
N ARG A 73 6.79 -9.34 9.14
CA ARG A 73 8.09 -9.29 8.48
C ARG A 73 9.22 -9.53 9.49
N GLY A 74 9.90 -10.67 9.34
CA GLY A 74 10.89 -11.21 10.29
C GLY A 74 12.24 -10.49 10.33
N CYS A 75 12.30 -9.19 10.02
CA CYS A 75 13.52 -8.39 10.16
C CYS A 75 13.22 -7.05 10.84
N ASP A 76 13.96 -6.74 11.90
CA ASP A 76 13.72 -5.61 12.81
C ASP A 76 13.91 -4.22 12.17
N ASN A 77 14.70 -4.16 11.10
CA ASN A 77 15.02 -2.92 10.38
C ASN A 77 14.26 -2.78 9.05
N CYS A 78 13.49 -3.80 8.68
CA CYS A 78 12.75 -3.77 7.43
C CYS A 78 11.49 -2.92 7.55
N PRO A 79 11.10 -2.20 6.48
CA PRO A 79 9.88 -1.42 6.50
C PRO A 79 8.67 -2.34 6.47
N LYS A 80 7.83 -2.19 7.49
CA LYS A 80 6.56 -2.91 7.64
C LYS A 80 5.40 -2.13 7.04
N VAL A 81 5.53 -0.80 6.94
CA VAL A 81 4.54 0.10 6.34
C VAL A 81 5.02 0.54 4.96
N MET A 82 4.19 0.35 3.94
CA MET A 82 4.41 0.84 2.59
C MET A 82 3.22 1.70 2.16
N VAL A 83 3.53 2.88 1.63
CA VAL A 83 2.57 3.88 1.19
C VAL A 83 2.72 4.09 -0.31
N ILE A 84 1.62 4.02 -1.03
CA ILE A 84 1.54 4.34 -2.45
C ILE A 84 0.73 5.64 -2.60
N SER A 85 1.34 6.63 -3.22
CA SER A 85 0.78 7.95 -3.49
C SER A 85 1.00 8.35 -4.95
N GLY A 86 0.48 7.54 -5.88
CA GLY A 86 0.66 7.75 -7.32
C GLY A 86 -0.57 8.26 -8.07
N ALA A 87 -1.70 8.48 -7.38
CA ALA A 87 -2.97 8.91 -7.99
C ALA A 87 -3.06 10.42 -8.29
N GLY A 88 -1.95 11.07 -8.62
CA GLY A 88 -1.92 12.53 -8.83
C GLY A 88 -2.55 12.99 -10.14
N SER A 89 -2.30 12.28 -11.25
CA SER A 89 -2.78 12.65 -12.60
C SER A 89 -3.53 11.55 -13.34
N LYS A 90 -3.24 10.29 -13.01
CA LYS A 90 -3.89 9.09 -13.55
C LYS A 90 -4.40 8.25 -12.38
N ARG A 91 -5.36 7.39 -12.66
CA ARG A 91 -5.98 6.52 -11.66
C ARG A 91 -6.06 5.09 -12.18
N ALA A 92 -5.86 4.15 -11.27
CA ALA A 92 -5.96 2.73 -11.50
C ALA A 92 -6.79 2.09 -10.39
N ARG A 93 -7.26 0.87 -10.66
CA ARG A 93 -8.01 0.06 -9.72
C ARG A 93 -7.17 -0.33 -8.53
N VAL A 94 -7.79 -0.31 -7.35
CA VAL A 94 -7.18 -0.75 -6.09
C VAL A 94 -7.89 -1.98 -5.57
N LYS A 95 -7.24 -2.66 -4.62
CA LYS A 95 -7.85 -3.76 -3.87
C LYS A 95 -9.09 -3.26 -3.15
N SER A 96 -10.07 -4.13 -2.97
CA SER A 96 -11.08 -3.91 -1.93
C SER A 96 -10.38 -3.78 -0.58
N PRO A 97 -10.82 -2.86 0.31
CA PRO A 97 -10.18 -2.69 1.60
C PRO A 97 -10.27 -3.99 2.40
N ALA A 98 -9.15 -4.41 2.99
CA ALA A 98 -9.04 -5.66 3.72
C ALA A 98 -8.11 -5.46 4.93
N PRO A 99 -8.65 -5.00 6.07
CA PRO A 99 -7.91 -4.93 7.32
C PRO A 99 -7.36 -6.30 7.73
N PRO A 100 -6.25 -6.38 8.48
CA PRO A 100 -5.47 -5.28 9.05
C PRO A 100 -4.31 -4.79 8.17
N SER A 101 -4.13 -5.36 6.99
CA SER A 101 -2.87 -5.21 6.23
C SER A 101 -3.00 -4.47 4.91
N VAL A 102 -4.23 -4.22 4.45
CA VAL A 102 -4.50 -3.53 3.19
C VAL A 102 -5.54 -2.44 3.41
N TYR A 103 -5.11 -1.19 3.22
CA TYR A 103 -5.91 0.00 3.39
C TYR A 103 -6.01 0.77 2.07
N THR A 104 -7.22 0.88 1.55
CA THR A 104 -7.51 1.45 0.23
C THR A 104 -8.87 2.17 0.29
N HIS A 105 -9.17 2.99 -0.73
CA HIS A 105 -10.48 3.60 -0.91
C HIS A 105 -10.95 3.41 -2.36
N PRO A 106 -11.49 2.24 -2.75
CA PRO A 106 -11.99 2.06 -4.10
C PRO A 106 -13.31 2.83 -4.32
N LEU A 107 -13.41 3.52 -5.46
CA LEU A 107 -14.65 4.13 -5.92
C LEU A 107 -15.54 3.08 -6.59
N ASN A 108 -16.50 2.54 -5.85
CA ASN A 108 -17.36 1.43 -6.26
C ASN A 108 -18.67 1.89 -6.93
N ASP A 109 -18.55 2.72 -7.96
CA ASP A 109 -19.69 3.09 -8.81
C ASP A 109 -19.54 2.50 -10.21
N ASN A 110 -20.60 2.60 -11.01
CA ASN A 110 -20.66 2.02 -12.36
C ASN A 110 -19.61 2.62 -13.33
N VAL A 111 -19.09 3.81 -13.02
CA VAL A 111 -18.13 4.54 -13.86
C VAL A 111 -16.70 4.18 -13.46
N ASN A 112 -16.37 4.29 -12.17
CA ASN A 112 -15.02 4.15 -11.65
C ASN A 112 -14.63 2.69 -11.36
N GLN A 113 -15.59 1.81 -11.11
CA GLN A 113 -15.39 0.35 -11.01
C GLN A 113 -14.17 -0.08 -10.17
N GLY A 114 -14.00 0.53 -9.01
CA GLY A 114 -12.92 0.22 -8.06
C GLY A 114 -11.61 0.99 -8.27
N GLU A 115 -11.59 2.01 -9.13
CA GLU A 115 -10.49 2.97 -9.21
C GLU A 115 -10.24 3.69 -7.88
N SER A 116 -8.97 4.00 -7.62
CA SER A 116 -8.59 4.94 -6.57
C SER A 116 -9.19 6.32 -6.83
N PRO A 117 -9.55 7.09 -5.79
CA PRO A 117 -9.73 8.54 -5.91
C PRO A 117 -8.39 9.20 -6.32
N PRO A 118 -8.45 10.35 -7.01
CA PRO A 118 -7.26 11.16 -7.21
C PRO A 118 -6.84 11.78 -5.87
N GLY A 119 -5.54 11.96 -5.65
CA GLY A 119 -5.09 12.56 -4.41
C GLY A 119 -3.63 12.32 -4.07
N PHE A 120 -3.32 12.55 -2.80
CA PHE A 120 -1.98 12.49 -2.25
C PHE A 120 -2.01 12.05 -0.78
N VAL A 121 -0.83 11.77 -0.23
CA VAL A 121 -0.65 11.47 1.20
C VAL A 121 0.04 12.64 1.87
N VAL A 122 -0.47 13.02 3.04
CA VAL A 122 0.16 14.00 3.94
C VAL A 122 0.78 13.26 5.10
N GLY A 123 2.08 13.47 5.32
CA GLY A 123 2.81 13.00 6.50
C GLY A 123 3.08 14.15 7.47
N LYS A 124 2.83 13.95 8.76
CA LYS A 124 3.13 14.89 9.83
C LYS A 124 3.86 14.18 10.97
N PHE A 125 5.02 14.71 11.36
CA PHE A 125 5.73 14.24 12.55
C PHE A 125 5.16 14.91 13.80
N HIS A 126 4.79 14.11 14.79
CA HIS A 126 4.27 14.58 16.08
C HIS A 126 4.54 13.53 17.16
N ASP A 127 5.08 13.93 18.31
CA ASP A 127 5.32 13.07 19.48
C ASP A 127 6.08 11.76 19.15
N GLY A 128 7.13 11.84 18.33
CA GLY A 128 7.92 10.69 17.91
C GLY A 128 7.21 9.73 16.95
N ARG A 129 6.06 10.14 16.40
CA ARG A 129 5.26 9.36 15.44
C ARG A 129 5.14 10.07 14.11
N LEU A 130 4.99 9.29 13.05
CA LEU A 130 4.61 9.78 11.73
C LEU A 130 3.13 9.51 11.51
N LYS A 131 2.33 10.57 11.51
CA LYS A 131 0.91 10.52 11.16
C LYS A 131 0.74 10.66 9.65
N LEU A 132 0.04 9.73 9.03
CA LEU A 132 -0.27 9.69 7.61
C LEU A 132 -1.78 9.89 7.39
N GLU A 133 -2.12 10.75 6.44
CA GLU A 133 -3.50 11.05 6.05
C GLU A 133 -3.60 11.01 4.52
N PHE A 134 -4.54 10.23 3.99
CA PHE A 134 -4.83 10.21 2.56
C PHE A 134 -5.86 11.28 2.25
N VAL A 135 -5.61 12.11 1.23
CA VAL A 135 -6.43 13.28 0.91
C VAL A 135 -6.95 13.16 -0.52
N ASP A 136 -8.25 13.34 -0.68
CA ASP A 136 -8.88 13.50 -2.00
C ASP A 136 -8.40 14.81 -2.63
N GLY A 137 -7.74 14.72 -3.78
CA GLY A 137 -7.15 15.87 -4.45
C GLY A 137 -8.16 16.86 -5.05
N ARG A 138 -9.44 16.49 -5.17
CA ARG A 138 -10.51 17.35 -5.68
C ARG A 138 -11.21 18.12 -4.57
N THR A 139 -11.47 17.45 -3.45
CA THR A 139 -12.27 18.02 -2.34
C THR A 139 -11.43 18.50 -1.17
N GLY A 140 -10.19 18.03 -1.05
CA GLY A 140 -9.35 18.25 0.13
C GLY A 140 -9.79 17.43 1.36
N ALA A 141 -10.81 16.58 1.24
CA ALA A 141 -11.28 15.75 2.33
C ALA A 141 -10.33 14.58 2.61
N LYS A 142 -10.29 14.15 3.87
CA LYS A 142 -9.58 12.92 4.24
C LYS A 142 -10.35 11.71 3.73
N LEU A 143 -9.64 10.76 3.15
CA LEU A 143 -10.20 9.52 2.63
C LEU A 143 -10.32 8.48 3.76
N ASP A 144 -11.45 7.78 3.78
CA ASP A 144 -11.61 6.58 4.60
C ASP A 144 -10.95 5.37 3.91
N MET A 145 -9.75 5.04 4.33
CA MET A 145 -8.92 4.01 3.72
C MET A 145 -9.19 2.65 4.35
N GLY A 146 -10.43 2.15 4.24
CA GLY A 146 -10.80 0.83 4.77
C GLY A 146 -11.15 0.84 6.26
N GLY A 147 -11.89 1.84 6.71
CA GLY A 147 -12.33 2.02 8.10
C GLY A 147 -11.40 2.90 8.93
N ARG A 148 -10.42 3.56 8.30
CA ARG A 148 -9.44 4.44 8.97
C ARG A 148 -9.14 5.65 8.09
N THR A 149 -9.18 6.84 8.68
CA THR A 149 -8.85 8.11 8.00
C THR A 149 -7.45 8.62 8.34
N THR A 150 -6.82 8.05 9.36
CA THR A 150 -5.48 8.40 9.82
C THR A 150 -4.69 7.15 10.22
N PHE A 151 -3.39 7.16 9.96
CA PHE A 151 -2.47 6.09 10.32
C PHE A 151 -1.29 6.67 11.08
N ASP A 152 -1.09 6.23 12.31
CA ASP A 152 0.05 6.64 13.11
C ASP A 152 1.12 5.53 13.06
N VAL A 153 2.32 5.88 12.62
CA VAL A 153 3.48 4.98 12.55
C VAL A 153 4.44 5.34 13.68
N ASP A 154 4.77 4.36 14.52
CA ASP A 154 5.74 4.54 15.59
C ASP A 154 7.20 4.43 15.12
N GLU A 155 8.16 4.66 16.04
CA GLU A 155 9.60 4.55 15.75
C GLU A 155 10.04 3.13 15.37
N SER A 156 9.22 2.11 15.66
CA SER A 156 9.45 0.73 15.25
C SER A 156 9.00 0.43 13.81
N GLY A 157 8.34 1.40 13.16
CA GLY A 157 7.73 1.21 11.84
C GLY A 157 6.43 0.42 11.90
N SER A 158 5.76 0.37 13.05
CA SER A 158 4.49 -0.32 13.22
C SER A 158 3.32 0.66 13.20
N LEU A 159 2.17 0.23 12.67
CA LEU A 159 0.92 0.97 12.84
C LEU A 159 0.47 0.85 14.30
N VAL A 160 0.25 1.98 14.96
CA VAL A 160 -0.42 2.02 16.26
C VAL A 160 -1.92 2.27 16.05
N ASP A 161 -2.75 1.54 16.79
CA ASP A 161 -4.18 1.80 16.78
C ASP A 161 -4.44 3.22 17.32
N ALA A 162 -5.17 4.02 16.56
CA ALA A 162 -5.72 5.27 17.05
C ALA A 162 -6.67 4.91 18.21
N ARG A 163 -6.29 5.32 19.44
CA ARG A 163 -7.18 5.27 20.59
C ARG A 163 -8.32 6.26 20.43
#